data_AF-A0A947UFG1-F1
#
_entry.id   AF-A0A947UFG1-F1
#
_cell.length_a   1.000
_cell.length_b   1.000
_cell.length_c   1.000
_cell.angle_alpha   90.00
_cell.angle_beta   90.00
_cell.angle_gamma   90.00
#
_symmetry.space_group_name_H-M   'P 1'
#
loop_
_entity.id
_entity.type
_entity.pdbx_description
1 polymer ?
#
loop_
_entity_poly.entity_id
_entity_poly.type
_entity_poly.pdbx_seq_one_letter_code
_entity_poly.pdbx_strand_id
1 'polypeptide(L)'
;MSLFSTNAPRLVAAGLILASSLVQAADPVYFQFRELLAEKVVRAELDPKVRIYLGTEASPVIVESAGPDTYTGPGIAISPFGGSRRHCVEAFANAIRSMVTDAVAGGYDSILNLRAMDGDNPSQDANGFSCTPAYKVTIVSLHSTLGVTAAAAQRAAEDDRRLLRAPYREPWEDSIYVALAPIADSPEALAIFAGKVKGYWGVDAPNYRLRGIPEDYAGSAPLNRQDLEGSCKQAVLNTLKDMVDNAVERGFDSLIRIRSRMYEQTTPGMASVECEIGKKAVFVTLQGTVANRL
;
A
#
# COMPACT_ATOMS: atom_id res chain seq x y z
N MET A 1 -61.89 -13.13 -75.62
CA MET A 1 -62.34 -12.20 -74.57
C MET A 1 -61.77 -12.69 -73.25
N SER A 2 -60.61 -12.15 -72.87
CA SER A 2 -59.89 -12.53 -71.65
C SER A 2 -60.39 -11.70 -70.47
N LEU A 3 -60.87 -12.39 -69.43
CA LEU A 3 -61.12 -11.82 -68.11
C LEU A 3 -59.84 -11.99 -67.27
N PHE A 4 -59.17 -10.89 -66.96
CA PHE A 4 -58.08 -10.87 -65.99
C PHE A 4 -58.67 -10.84 -64.58
N SER A 5 -58.45 -11.91 -63.82
CA SER A 5 -58.72 -12.00 -62.39
C SER A 5 -57.47 -11.58 -61.61
N THR A 6 -57.58 -10.53 -60.82
CA THR A 6 -56.54 -10.00 -59.93
C THR A 6 -56.50 -10.81 -58.63
N ASN A 7 -55.41 -11.55 -58.40
CA ASN A 7 -55.10 -12.13 -57.09
C ASN A 7 -54.25 -11.16 -56.27
N ALA A 8 -54.78 -10.68 -55.15
CA ALA A 8 -54.03 -9.93 -54.15
C ALA A 8 -53.25 -10.90 -53.23
N PRO A 9 -51.95 -10.66 -52.96
CA PRO A 9 -51.25 -11.42 -51.93
C PRO A 9 -51.65 -10.94 -50.53
N ARG A 10 -51.99 -11.91 -49.66
CA ARG A 10 -52.21 -11.73 -48.23
C ARG A 10 -50.88 -11.38 -47.54
N LEU A 11 -50.84 -10.23 -46.87
CA LEU A 11 -49.81 -9.87 -45.90
C LEU A 11 -49.87 -10.83 -44.71
N VAL A 12 -48.85 -11.66 -44.54
CA VAL A 12 -48.60 -12.40 -43.29
C VAL A 12 -47.74 -11.49 -42.41
N ALA A 13 -48.36 -10.90 -41.39
CA ALA A 13 -47.64 -10.18 -40.34
C ALA A 13 -46.83 -11.19 -39.52
N ALA A 14 -45.54 -11.32 -39.83
CA ALA A 14 -44.59 -11.98 -38.95
C ALA A 14 -44.39 -11.09 -37.71
N GLY A 15 -45.05 -11.47 -36.61
CA GLY A 15 -44.81 -10.87 -35.31
C GLY A 15 -43.38 -11.15 -34.88
N LEU A 16 -42.52 -10.14 -35.03
CA LEU A 16 -41.16 -10.15 -34.51
C LEU A 16 -41.27 -9.98 -32.98
N ILE A 17 -41.33 -11.09 -32.25
CA ILE A 17 -41.09 -11.08 -30.80
C ILE A 17 -39.60 -10.79 -30.63
N LEU A 18 -39.26 -9.51 -30.45
CA LEU A 18 -37.98 -9.11 -29.89
C LEU A 18 -37.94 -9.64 -28.47
N ALA A 19 -37.35 -10.82 -28.28
CA ALA A 19 -36.96 -11.31 -26.97
C ALA A 19 -35.87 -10.35 -26.45
N SER A 20 -36.30 -9.30 -25.75
CA SER A 20 -35.43 -8.53 -24.89
C SER A 20 -34.96 -9.49 -23.80
N SER A 21 -33.80 -10.09 -23.98
CA SER A 21 -33.08 -10.78 -22.92
C SER A 21 -32.76 -9.73 -21.86
N LEU A 22 -33.68 -9.59 -20.90
CA LEU A 22 -33.42 -8.95 -19.62
C LEU A 22 -32.20 -9.67 -19.03
N VAL A 23 -31.04 -9.01 -19.08
CA VAL A 23 -29.87 -9.42 -18.31
C VAL A 23 -30.29 -9.25 -16.84
N GLN A 24 -30.79 -10.33 -16.23
CA GLN A 24 -31.04 -10.35 -14.80
C GLN A 24 -29.68 -10.24 -14.12
N ALA A 25 -29.46 -9.11 -13.42
CA ALA A 25 -28.38 -9.01 -12.46
C ALA A 25 -28.53 -10.15 -11.45
N ALA A 26 -27.42 -10.82 -11.11
CA ALA A 26 -27.44 -11.86 -10.10
C ALA A 26 -27.93 -11.29 -8.77
N ASP A 27 -28.71 -12.06 -8.01
CA ASP A 27 -29.18 -11.62 -6.71
C ASP A 27 -27.99 -11.32 -5.77
N PRO A 28 -28.08 -10.28 -4.92
CA PRO A 28 -27.08 -10.02 -3.90
C PRO A 28 -26.96 -11.23 -2.96
N VAL A 29 -25.72 -11.63 -2.67
CA VAL A 29 -25.41 -12.70 -1.72
C VAL A 29 -24.78 -12.07 -0.49
N TYR A 30 -25.33 -12.37 0.68
CA TYR A 30 -24.77 -11.94 1.95
C TYR A 30 -23.62 -12.86 2.40
N PHE A 31 -22.59 -12.27 2.98
CA PHE A 31 -21.44 -12.95 3.53
C PHE A 31 -21.09 -12.43 4.92
N GLN A 32 -20.83 -13.34 5.86
CA GLN A 32 -20.21 -12.99 7.14
C GLN A 32 -18.69 -13.01 7.01
N PHE A 33 -18.00 -12.04 7.60
CA PHE A 33 -16.54 -11.96 7.56
C PHE A 33 -15.88 -13.17 8.20
N ARG A 34 -16.39 -13.67 9.32
CA ARG A 34 -15.81 -14.86 9.98
C ARG A 34 -15.83 -16.09 9.09
N GLU A 35 -16.93 -16.32 8.38
CA GLU A 35 -17.06 -17.43 7.45
C GLU A 35 -16.12 -17.25 6.26
N LEU A 36 -16.07 -16.05 5.68
CA LEU A 36 -15.17 -15.73 4.58
C LEU A 36 -13.70 -15.88 4.96
N LEU A 37 -13.29 -15.41 6.13
CA LEU A 37 -11.92 -15.55 6.62
C LEU A 37 -11.53 -17.02 6.88
N ALA A 38 -12.50 -17.92 7.03
CA ALA A 38 -12.27 -19.35 7.16
C ALA A 38 -12.21 -20.09 5.81
N GLU A 39 -12.67 -19.47 4.71
CA GLU A 39 -12.61 -20.03 3.36
C GLU A 39 -11.15 -20.29 2.95
N LYS A 40 -10.92 -21.43 2.29
CA LYS A 40 -9.56 -21.87 1.93
C LYS A 40 -8.81 -20.82 1.10
N VAL A 41 -9.50 -20.18 0.16
CA VAL A 41 -8.91 -19.18 -0.73
C VAL A 41 -8.52 -17.90 0.02
N VAL A 42 -9.31 -17.47 1.01
CA VAL A 42 -9.00 -16.28 1.81
C VAL A 42 -7.89 -16.58 2.81
N ARG A 43 -7.94 -17.74 3.47
CA ARG A 43 -6.89 -18.18 4.41
C ARG A 43 -5.51 -18.25 3.79
N ALA A 44 -5.43 -18.53 2.50
CA ALA A 44 -4.16 -18.57 1.77
C ALA A 44 -3.51 -17.18 1.65
N GLU A 45 -4.29 -16.10 1.83
CA GLU A 45 -3.83 -14.71 1.74
C GLU A 45 -3.48 -14.09 3.10
N LEU A 46 -3.73 -14.82 4.20
CA LEU A 46 -3.46 -14.35 5.55
C LEU A 46 -1.99 -14.59 5.92
N ASP A 47 -1.36 -13.60 6.56
CA ASP A 47 -0.05 -13.76 7.19
C ASP A 47 -0.25 -14.04 8.70
N PRO A 48 0.33 -15.11 9.26
CA PRO A 48 0.19 -15.43 10.68
C PRO A 48 0.76 -14.36 11.63
N LYS A 49 1.57 -13.42 11.13
CA LYS A 49 2.09 -12.27 11.87
C LYS A 49 1.10 -11.11 11.96
N VAL A 50 0.06 -11.10 11.13
CA VAL A 50 -0.95 -10.05 11.09
C VAL A 50 -2.29 -10.60 11.56
N ARG A 51 -2.81 -10.05 12.67
CA ARG A 51 -4.10 -10.46 13.22
C ARG A 51 -5.21 -9.52 12.77
N ILE A 52 -6.28 -10.08 12.22
CA ILE A 52 -7.48 -9.33 11.84
C ILE A 52 -8.45 -9.30 13.02
N TYR A 53 -8.91 -8.10 13.38
CA TYR A 53 -9.94 -7.83 14.37
C TYR A 53 -11.15 -7.21 13.66
N LEU A 54 -12.26 -7.95 13.66
CA LEU A 54 -13.52 -7.44 13.13
C LEU A 54 -14.03 -6.34 14.06
N GLY A 55 -14.74 -5.34 13.55
CA GLY A 55 -15.12 -4.21 14.41
C GLY A 55 -16.23 -4.47 15.43
N THR A 56 -16.63 -5.73 15.64
CA THR A 56 -17.39 -6.15 16.85
C THR A 56 -16.51 -6.81 17.91
N GLU A 57 -15.24 -7.07 17.60
CA GLU A 57 -14.28 -7.72 18.49
C GLU A 57 -13.54 -6.70 19.35
N ALA A 58 -13.17 -7.12 20.56
CA ALA A 58 -12.25 -6.37 21.39
C ALA A 58 -10.89 -6.27 20.67
N SER A 59 -10.52 -5.04 20.31
CA SER A 59 -9.23 -4.74 19.71
C SER A 59 -8.15 -4.66 20.79
N PRO A 60 -6.89 -5.02 20.47
CA PRO A 60 -5.78 -4.88 21.41
C PRO A 60 -5.48 -3.40 21.65
N VAL A 61 -4.67 -3.11 22.67
CA VAL A 61 -4.13 -1.77 22.85
C VAL A 61 -3.11 -1.51 21.72
N ILE A 62 -3.41 -0.50 20.91
CA ILE A 62 -2.59 -0.07 19.79
C ILE A 62 -1.75 1.12 20.23
N VAL A 63 -0.46 1.05 19.98
CA VAL A 63 0.49 2.13 20.30
C VAL A 63 0.80 2.99 19.07
N GLU A 64 0.63 2.45 17.86
CA GLU A 64 0.82 3.15 16.59
C GLU A 64 -0.23 2.67 15.59
N SER A 65 -0.83 3.57 14.81
CA SER A 65 -1.80 3.21 13.77
C SER A 65 -1.48 3.88 12.43
N ALA A 66 -1.84 3.22 11.33
CA ALA A 66 -2.05 3.92 10.07
C ALA A 66 -3.41 4.64 10.14
N GLY A 67 -3.62 5.65 9.29
CA GLY A 67 -4.97 6.18 9.08
C GLY A 67 -5.88 5.07 8.54
N PRO A 68 -7.21 5.18 8.71
CA PRO A 68 -8.12 4.24 8.07
C PRO A 68 -8.01 4.36 6.54
N ASP A 69 -7.94 3.23 5.85
CA ASP A 69 -7.79 3.17 4.39
C ASP A 69 -8.73 2.14 3.76
N THR A 70 -8.94 2.27 2.44
CA THR A 70 -9.85 1.43 1.66
C THR A 70 -9.07 0.56 0.67
N TYR A 71 -9.22 -0.75 0.82
CA TYR A 71 -8.59 -1.78 0.03
C TYR A 71 -9.60 -2.38 -0.93
N THR A 72 -9.31 -2.33 -2.22
CA THR A 72 -10.23 -2.81 -3.26
C THR A 72 -9.64 -4.02 -3.97
N GLY A 73 -10.41 -5.11 -3.99
CA GLY A 73 -10.05 -6.34 -4.69
C GLY A 73 -10.98 -6.59 -5.89
N PRO A 74 -10.46 -6.62 -7.13
CA PRO A 74 -11.23 -7.12 -8.25
C PRO A 74 -11.32 -8.65 -8.19
N GLY A 75 -12.51 -9.21 -8.41
CA GLY A 75 -12.69 -10.64 -8.68
C GLY A 75 -12.30 -11.02 -10.11
N ILE A 76 -12.37 -12.30 -10.45
CA ILE A 76 -12.15 -12.76 -11.84
C ILE A 76 -13.18 -12.16 -12.81
N ALA A 77 -12.73 -11.87 -14.03
CA ALA A 77 -13.62 -11.43 -15.11
C ALA A 77 -14.52 -12.58 -15.54
N ILE A 78 -15.82 -12.32 -15.67
CA ILE A 78 -16.81 -13.36 -15.92
C ILE A 78 -17.01 -13.60 -17.43
N SER A 79 -17.26 -14.87 -17.75
CA SER A 79 -18.08 -15.31 -18.89
C SER A 79 -19.48 -14.66 -18.84
N PRO A 80 -20.14 -14.34 -19.98
CA PRO A 80 -21.41 -13.60 -20.04
C PRO A 80 -22.64 -14.27 -19.40
N PHE A 81 -22.48 -15.39 -18.68
CA PHE A 81 -23.58 -16.20 -18.14
C PHE A 81 -23.81 -16.02 -16.62
N GLY A 82 -23.33 -14.93 -16.04
CA GLY A 82 -23.67 -14.50 -14.68
C GLY A 82 -22.58 -14.78 -13.64
N GLY A 83 -22.41 -13.83 -12.71
CA GLY A 83 -21.49 -13.98 -11.60
C GLY A 83 -22.02 -14.91 -10.54
N SER A 84 -21.11 -15.65 -9.94
CA SER A 84 -21.37 -16.62 -8.88
C SER A 84 -20.81 -16.16 -7.53
N ARG A 85 -21.29 -16.75 -6.44
CA ARG A 85 -20.72 -16.61 -5.07
C ARG A 85 -19.19 -16.60 -5.06
N ARG A 86 -18.57 -17.46 -5.89
CA ARG A 86 -17.12 -17.56 -6.06
C ARG A 86 -16.44 -16.22 -6.38
N HIS A 87 -17.06 -15.38 -7.22
CA HIS A 87 -16.50 -14.08 -7.62
C HIS A 87 -16.42 -13.11 -6.45
N CYS A 88 -17.45 -13.09 -5.61
CA CYS A 88 -17.45 -12.29 -4.38
C CYS A 88 -16.38 -12.77 -3.39
N VAL A 89 -16.23 -14.09 -3.24
CA VAL A 89 -15.19 -14.67 -2.36
C VAL A 89 -13.78 -14.32 -2.88
N GLU A 90 -13.53 -14.44 -4.19
CA GLU A 90 -12.23 -14.10 -4.79
C GLU A 90 -11.94 -12.60 -4.75
N ALA A 91 -12.93 -11.74 -5.01
CA ALA A 91 -12.80 -10.29 -4.87
C ALA A 91 -12.46 -9.91 -3.42
N PHE A 92 -13.14 -10.51 -2.44
CA PHE A 92 -12.83 -10.35 -1.02
C PHE A 92 -11.41 -10.84 -0.68
N ALA A 93 -11.01 -12.02 -1.17
CA ALA A 93 -9.67 -12.55 -0.96
C ALA A 93 -8.58 -11.60 -1.50
N ASN A 94 -8.78 -11.01 -2.68
CA ASN A 94 -7.85 -10.05 -3.26
C ASN A 94 -7.78 -8.75 -2.45
N ALA A 95 -8.90 -8.26 -1.92
CA ALA A 95 -8.92 -7.10 -1.03
C ALA A 95 -8.16 -7.38 0.28
N ILE A 96 -8.38 -8.55 0.89
CA ILE A 96 -7.64 -9.01 2.08
C ILE A 96 -6.15 -9.15 1.80
N ARG A 97 -5.76 -9.73 0.66
CA ARG A 97 -4.35 -9.85 0.27
C ARG A 97 -3.65 -8.49 0.24
N SER A 98 -4.27 -7.49 -0.39
CA SER A 98 -3.72 -6.13 -0.47
C SER A 98 -3.52 -5.54 0.92
N MET A 99 -4.54 -5.66 1.78
CA MET A 99 -4.51 -5.16 3.15
C MET A 99 -3.44 -5.84 4.01
N VAL A 100 -3.31 -7.16 3.90
CA VAL A 100 -2.27 -7.93 4.62
C VAL A 100 -0.88 -7.57 4.10
N THR A 101 -0.72 -7.39 2.78
CA THR A 101 0.55 -7.00 2.17
C THR A 101 1.01 -5.64 2.69
N ASP A 102 0.10 -4.67 2.74
CA ASP A 102 0.39 -3.33 3.27
C ASP A 102 0.66 -3.35 4.77
N ALA A 103 -0.08 -4.17 5.53
CA ALA A 103 0.19 -4.40 6.95
C ALA A 103 1.62 -4.94 7.16
N VAL A 104 2.01 -5.99 6.43
CA VAL A 104 3.33 -6.60 6.53
C VAL A 104 4.42 -5.60 6.10
N ALA A 105 4.25 -4.93 4.96
CA ALA A 105 5.21 -3.95 4.45
C ALA A 105 5.40 -2.77 5.41
N GLY A 106 4.31 -2.31 6.02
CA GLY A 106 4.30 -1.26 7.02
C GLY A 106 4.74 -1.70 8.42
N GLY A 107 5.03 -2.99 8.64
CA GLY A 107 5.37 -3.53 9.96
C GLY A 107 4.23 -3.49 10.98
N TYR A 108 2.98 -3.49 10.51
CA TYR A 108 1.77 -3.61 11.32
C TYR A 108 1.48 -5.08 11.63
N ASP A 109 1.08 -5.37 12.87
CA ASP A 109 0.72 -6.73 13.31
C ASP A 109 -0.79 -6.90 13.51
N SER A 110 -1.56 -5.85 13.26
CA SER A 110 -3.01 -5.83 13.48
C SER A 110 -3.74 -5.11 12.35
N ILE A 111 -4.83 -5.70 11.88
CA ILE A 111 -5.85 -5.06 11.03
C ILE A 111 -7.09 -4.90 11.91
N LEU A 112 -7.61 -3.69 12.03
CA LEU A 112 -8.63 -3.32 13.00
C LEU A 112 -9.87 -2.81 12.29
N ASN A 113 -11.02 -3.04 12.92
CA ASN A 113 -12.31 -2.50 12.48
C ASN A 113 -12.59 -2.78 10.99
N LEU A 114 -12.37 -4.03 10.57
CA LEU A 114 -12.69 -4.44 9.20
C LEU A 114 -14.18 -4.21 8.91
N ARG A 115 -14.45 -3.47 7.82
CA ARG A 115 -15.78 -3.14 7.30
C ARG A 115 -15.78 -3.28 5.78
N ALA A 116 -16.93 -3.56 5.18
CA ALA A 116 -17.11 -3.32 3.75
C ALA A 116 -17.44 -1.85 3.52
N MET A 117 -17.26 -1.36 2.29
CA MET A 117 -17.68 -0.02 1.90
C MET A 117 -19.07 -0.06 1.25
N ASP A 118 -19.96 0.82 1.71
CA ASP A 118 -21.25 1.14 1.10
C ASP A 118 -21.14 2.50 0.40
N GLY A 119 -20.63 2.50 -0.84
CA GLY A 119 -20.22 3.72 -1.53
C GLY A 119 -18.96 4.31 -0.89
N ASP A 120 -19.02 5.59 -0.50
CA ASP A 120 -17.87 6.30 0.09
C ASP A 120 -17.75 6.10 1.61
N ASN A 121 -18.69 5.39 2.24
CA ASN A 121 -18.74 5.23 3.69
C ASN A 121 -18.56 3.76 4.09
N PRO A 122 -17.88 3.47 5.21
CA PRO A 122 -17.87 2.13 5.79
C PRO A 122 -19.29 1.69 6.14
N SER A 123 -19.60 0.43 5.85
CA SER A 123 -20.90 -0.17 6.13
C SER A 123 -21.20 -0.16 7.63
N GLN A 124 -22.48 0.00 7.96
CA GLN A 124 -22.96 -0.13 9.33
C GLN A 124 -22.97 -1.60 9.81
N ASP A 125 -23.02 -2.56 8.88
CA ASP A 125 -22.88 -3.97 9.24
C ASP A 125 -21.42 -4.29 9.55
N ALA A 126 -21.16 -4.47 10.84
CA ALA A 126 -19.85 -4.73 11.38
C ALA A 126 -19.34 -6.16 11.15
N ASN A 127 -20.22 -7.08 10.73
CA ASN A 127 -19.95 -8.51 10.69
C ASN A 127 -19.95 -9.11 9.29
N GLY A 128 -20.38 -8.36 8.29
CA GLY A 128 -20.53 -8.89 6.95
C GLY A 128 -20.83 -7.82 5.91
N PHE A 129 -21.18 -8.29 4.72
CA PHE A 129 -21.59 -7.44 3.61
C PHE A 129 -22.42 -8.21 2.59
N SER A 130 -23.20 -7.48 1.81
CA SER A 130 -23.90 -8.01 0.64
C SER A 130 -23.07 -7.75 -0.61
N CYS A 131 -22.81 -8.79 -1.39
CA CYS A 131 -22.09 -8.69 -2.65
C CYS A 131 -23.02 -9.04 -3.80
N THR A 132 -23.11 -8.15 -4.79
CA THR A 132 -23.80 -8.42 -6.05
C THR A 132 -22.77 -8.75 -7.12
N PRO A 133 -22.71 -10.00 -7.61
CA PRO A 133 -21.80 -10.34 -8.69
C PRO A 133 -22.11 -9.51 -9.95
N ALA A 134 -21.19 -8.65 -10.35
CA ALA A 134 -21.37 -7.78 -11.50
C ALA A 134 -20.94 -8.48 -12.79
N TYR A 135 -21.67 -8.27 -13.89
CA TYR A 135 -21.52 -8.96 -15.18
C TYR A 135 -20.09 -8.99 -15.76
N LYS A 136 -19.26 -7.98 -15.46
CA LYS A 136 -17.88 -7.90 -15.95
C LYS A 136 -16.85 -8.22 -14.87
N VAL A 137 -16.85 -7.43 -13.80
CA VAL A 137 -15.90 -7.55 -12.68
C VAL A 137 -16.66 -7.32 -11.39
N THR A 138 -16.63 -8.31 -10.51
CA THR A 138 -17.13 -8.13 -9.12
C THR A 138 -16.07 -7.41 -8.32
N ILE A 139 -16.44 -6.34 -7.63
CA ILE A 139 -15.52 -5.55 -6.81
C ILE A 139 -15.98 -5.64 -5.36
N VAL A 140 -15.03 -5.89 -4.47
CA VAL A 140 -15.25 -5.77 -3.02
C VAL A 140 -14.24 -4.77 -2.49
N SER A 141 -14.76 -3.75 -1.82
CA SER A 141 -13.98 -2.71 -1.16
C SER A 141 -14.12 -2.86 0.35
N LEU A 142 -12.98 -2.97 1.03
CA LEU A 142 -12.88 -3.16 2.46
C LEU A 142 -12.18 -1.97 3.10
N HIS A 143 -12.66 -1.57 4.26
CA HIS A 143 -12.12 -0.48 5.05
C HIS A 143 -11.57 -1.01 6.36
N SER A 144 -10.38 -0.56 6.74
CA SER A 144 -9.77 -0.97 8.00
C SER A 144 -8.73 0.04 8.47
N THR A 145 -8.30 -0.12 9.71
CA THR A 145 -7.16 0.59 10.29
C THR A 145 -6.04 -0.40 10.57
N LEU A 146 -4.82 -0.12 10.10
CA LEU A 146 -3.65 -0.91 10.46
C LEU A 146 -3.11 -0.45 11.81
N GLY A 147 -2.69 -1.38 12.65
CA GLY A 147 -2.22 -1.10 14.01
C GLY A 147 -0.98 -1.89 14.39
N VAL A 148 -0.18 -1.30 15.27
CA VAL A 148 0.97 -1.92 15.92
C VAL A 148 0.66 -2.08 17.40
N THR A 149 0.72 -3.31 17.90
CA THR A 149 0.64 -3.58 19.34
C THR A 149 1.94 -3.18 20.05
N ALA A 150 1.89 -2.98 21.37
CA ALA A 150 3.10 -2.69 22.16
C ALA A 150 4.20 -3.76 21.98
N ALA A 151 3.82 -5.03 21.85
CA ALA A 151 4.76 -6.12 21.62
C ALA A 151 5.40 -6.06 20.23
N ALA A 152 4.62 -5.71 19.19
CA ALA A 152 5.19 -5.51 17.86
C ALA A 152 6.10 -4.29 17.77
N ALA A 153 5.73 -3.19 18.43
CA ALA A 153 6.60 -2.00 18.52
C ALA A 153 7.93 -2.32 19.19
N GLN A 154 7.92 -3.10 20.28
CA GLN A 154 9.14 -3.57 20.94
C GLN A 154 9.99 -4.45 20.01
N ARG A 155 9.39 -5.44 19.34
CA ARG A 155 10.12 -6.29 18.36
C ARG A 155 10.73 -5.47 17.23
N ALA A 156 9.97 -4.52 16.68
CA ALA A 156 10.47 -3.65 15.62
C ALA A 156 11.66 -2.81 16.11
N ALA A 157 11.59 -2.26 17.33
CA ALA A 157 12.70 -1.53 17.94
C ALA A 157 13.93 -2.42 18.20
N GLU A 158 13.74 -3.69 18.57
CA GLU A 158 14.82 -4.67 18.73
C GLU A 158 15.48 -5.03 17.40
N ASP A 159 14.68 -5.25 16.35
CA ASP A 159 15.17 -5.51 14.99
C ASP A 159 15.99 -4.31 14.47
N ASP A 160 15.46 -3.12 14.67
CA ASP A 160 16.12 -1.86 14.38
C ASP A 160 17.46 -1.72 15.13
N ARG A 161 17.50 -2.02 16.44
CA ARG A 161 18.76 -2.07 17.23
C ARG A 161 19.72 -3.15 16.77
N ARG A 162 19.23 -4.28 16.25
CA ARG A 162 20.06 -5.34 15.70
C ARG A 162 20.69 -4.89 14.38
N LEU A 163 19.93 -4.21 13.51
CA LEU A 163 20.45 -3.62 12.28
C LEU A 163 21.53 -2.57 12.58
N LEU A 164 21.38 -1.77 13.65
CA LEU A 164 22.44 -0.84 14.10
C LEU A 164 23.77 -1.52 14.39
N ARG A 165 23.71 -2.75 14.91
CA ARG A 165 24.87 -3.53 15.36
C ARG A 165 25.34 -4.51 14.29
N ALA A 166 24.71 -4.51 13.12
CA ALA A 166 25.17 -5.34 12.00
C ALA A 166 26.60 -4.93 11.63
N PRO A 167 27.49 -5.91 11.39
CA PRO A 167 28.84 -5.59 10.95
C PRO A 167 28.79 -4.83 9.63
N TYR A 168 29.74 -3.93 9.46
CA TYR A 168 29.90 -3.22 8.20
C TYR A 168 30.13 -4.22 7.05
N ARG A 169 29.51 -3.96 5.89
CA ARG A 169 29.83 -4.67 4.66
C ARG A 169 30.62 -3.76 3.73
N GLU A 170 31.42 -4.36 2.86
CA GLU A 170 32.02 -3.63 1.76
C GLU A 170 30.93 -2.97 0.88
N PRO A 171 31.20 -1.77 0.33
CA PRO A 171 30.25 -1.14 -0.58
C PRO A 171 30.04 -2.02 -1.81
N TRP A 172 28.89 -1.87 -2.47
CA TRP A 172 28.66 -2.53 -3.76
C TRP A 172 29.71 -2.09 -4.80
N GLU A 173 29.84 -2.86 -5.88
CA GLU A 173 30.67 -2.46 -7.02
C GLU A 173 30.22 -1.08 -7.50
N ASP A 174 31.21 -0.25 -7.87
CA ASP A 174 31.00 1.16 -8.25
C ASP A 174 30.26 2.01 -7.19
N SER A 175 30.31 1.64 -5.92
CA SER A 175 29.67 2.40 -4.84
C SER A 175 30.68 2.93 -3.83
N ILE A 176 30.34 4.04 -3.17
CA ILE A 176 31.12 4.59 -2.06
C ILE A 176 30.25 4.81 -0.84
N TYR A 177 30.88 4.76 0.32
CA TYR A 177 30.28 5.22 1.56
C TYR A 177 30.73 6.62 1.90
N VAL A 178 29.77 7.47 2.24
CA VAL A 178 30.02 8.82 2.75
C VAL A 178 29.45 8.92 4.15
N ALA A 179 30.17 9.59 5.06
CA ALA A 179 29.71 9.78 6.43
C ALA A 179 28.39 10.58 6.44
N LEU A 180 27.42 10.12 7.23
CA LEU A 180 26.09 10.74 7.33
C LEU A 180 26.13 12.06 8.10
N ALA A 181 26.86 12.14 9.22
CA ALA A 181 26.85 13.32 10.08
C ALA A 181 27.18 14.63 9.34
N PRO A 182 28.23 14.70 8.50
CA PRO A 182 28.51 15.89 7.69
C PRO A 182 27.38 16.31 6.74
N ILE A 183 26.51 15.39 6.34
CA ILE A 183 25.36 15.66 5.47
C ILE A 183 24.16 16.07 6.32
N ALA A 184 23.82 15.28 7.33
CA ALA A 184 22.66 15.49 8.20
C ALA A 184 22.74 16.80 8.98
N ASP A 185 23.94 17.17 9.45
CA ASP A 185 24.20 18.39 10.21
C ASP A 185 24.52 19.60 9.31
N SER A 186 24.47 19.42 7.99
CA SER A 186 24.79 20.51 7.05
C SER A 186 23.70 21.59 7.03
N PRO A 187 24.06 22.87 6.78
CA PRO A 187 23.08 23.94 6.65
C PRO A 187 22.02 23.66 5.58
N GLU A 188 22.39 22.97 4.50
CA GLU A 188 21.47 22.61 3.42
C GLU A 188 20.42 21.60 3.88
N ALA A 189 20.83 20.56 4.63
CA ALA A 189 19.89 19.59 5.19
C ALA A 189 18.96 20.25 6.21
N LEU A 190 19.51 21.08 7.11
CA LEU A 190 18.71 21.83 8.09
C LEU A 190 17.70 22.78 7.41
N ALA A 191 18.08 23.39 6.29
CA ALA A 191 17.19 24.25 5.49
C ALA A 191 16.06 23.46 4.80
N ILE A 192 16.32 22.21 4.38
CA ILE A 192 15.28 21.32 3.84
C ILE A 192 14.22 21.04 4.93
N PHE A 193 14.65 20.77 6.16
CA PHE A 193 13.72 20.47 7.26
C PHE A 193 13.03 21.72 7.85
N ALA A 194 13.69 22.88 7.86
CA ALA A 194 13.29 24.22 8.35
C ALA A 194 11.88 24.38 8.97
N GLY A 195 11.59 23.63 10.04
CA GLY A 195 10.33 23.69 10.78
C GLY A 195 9.10 23.05 10.11
N LYS A 196 9.24 22.50 8.89
CA LYS A 196 8.14 21.82 8.19
C LYS A 196 7.95 20.39 8.70
N VAL A 197 9.07 19.67 8.76
CA VAL A 197 9.13 18.24 9.08
C VAL A 197 10.36 18.01 9.95
N LYS A 198 10.27 17.14 10.95
CA LYS A 198 11.45 16.69 11.71
C LYS A 198 12.01 15.39 11.12
N GLY A 199 13.29 15.39 10.78
CA GLY A 199 14.01 14.19 10.32
C GLY A 199 14.64 13.43 11.48
N TYR A 200 14.45 12.12 11.52
CA TYR A 200 15.11 11.19 12.44
C TYR A 200 15.84 10.12 11.64
N TRP A 201 17.16 10.20 11.68
CA TRP A 201 18.05 9.27 11.02
C TRP A 201 18.18 7.99 11.85
N GLY A 202 17.91 6.85 11.23
CA GLY A 202 17.97 5.56 11.91
C GLY A 202 16.86 5.35 12.92
N VAL A 203 17.18 4.70 14.03
CA VAL A 203 16.18 4.00 14.84
C VAL A 203 15.72 4.74 16.09
N ASP A 204 16.35 5.87 16.41
CA ASP A 204 15.94 6.73 17.53
C ASP A 204 14.90 7.75 17.06
N ALA A 205 13.75 7.23 16.64
CA ALA A 205 12.56 8.04 16.41
C ALA A 205 11.77 8.19 17.71
N PRO A 206 11.19 9.38 18.01
CA PRO A 206 10.31 9.57 19.16
C PRO A 206 9.02 8.75 18.98
N ASN A 207 8.22 8.62 20.03
CA ASN A 207 6.90 8.00 19.91
C ASN A 207 6.02 8.80 18.91
N TYR A 208 5.26 8.08 18.09
CA TYR A 208 4.38 8.65 17.06
C TYR A 208 3.00 8.01 17.11
N ARG A 209 1.98 8.79 16.74
CA ARG A 209 0.56 8.37 16.74
C ARG A 209 0.09 7.82 15.39
N LEU A 210 0.65 8.34 14.31
CA LEU A 210 0.33 7.96 12.93
C LEU A 210 1.63 7.63 12.21
N ARG A 211 1.66 6.54 11.46
CA ARG A 211 2.81 6.17 10.62
C ARG A 211 2.34 5.77 9.22
N GLY A 212 3.11 6.11 8.20
CA GLY A 212 2.96 5.55 6.85
C GLY A 212 3.59 4.16 6.72
N ILE A 213 3.67 3.66 5.49
CA ILE A 213 4.50 2.51 5.13
C ILE A 213 5.91 3.06 4.80
N PRO A 214 7.00 2.33 5.08
CA PRO A 214 8.32 2.72 4.60
C PRO A 214 8.35 2.85 3.07
N GLU A 215 8.85 3.97 2.58
CA GLU A 215 8.94 4.30 1.16
C GLU A 215 10.40 4.53 0.77
N ASP A 216 10.74 4.11 -0.44
CA ASP A 216 12.06 4.32 -1.03
C ASP A 216 12.02 5.57 -1.93
N TYR A 217 13.01 6.43 -1.76
CA TYR A 217 13.19 7.67 -2.51
C TYR A 217 14.55 7.62 -3.19
N ALA A 218 14.56 7.80 -4.50
CA ALA A 218 15.78 7.81 -5.29
C ALA A 218 16.11 9.23 -5.72
N GLY A 219 17.36 9.63 -5.54
CA GLY A 219 17.85 10.91 -6.02
C GLY A 219 19.20 10.78 -6.69
N SER A 220 19.58 11.83 -7.41
CA SER A 220 20.83 11.86 -8.15
C SER A 220 21.45 13.26 -8.18
N ALA A 221 22.74 13.31 -8.49
CA ALA A 221 23.48 14.54 -8.74
C ALA A 221 24.51 14.34 -9.86
N PRO A 222 24.90 15.41 -10.58
CA PRO A 222 25.97 15.32 -11.58
C PRO A 222 27.26 14.77 -10.99
N LEU A 223 27.95 13.91 -11.74
CA LEU A 223 29.20 13.29 -11.30
C LEU A 223 30.36 14.29 -11.40
N ASN A 224 30.94 14.67 -10.26
CA ASN A 224 32.27 15.27 -10.20
C ASN A 224 33.29 14.23 -9.74
N ARG A 225 34.10 13.69 -10.66
CA ARG A 225 35.11 12.67 -10.33
C ARG A 225 36.22 13.15 -9.41
N GLN A 226 36.42 14.46 -9.29
CA GLN A 226 37.39 15.05 -8.36
C GLN A 226 36.80 15.26 -6.96
N ASP A 227 35.47 15.16 -6.82
CA ASP A 227 34.72 15.37 -5.58
C ASP A 227 33.49 14.46 -5.54
N LEU A 228 33.75 13.16 -5.36
CA LEU A 228 32.71 12.14 -5.29
C LEU A 228 31.85 12.31 -4.03
N GLU A 229 32.46 12.70 -2.90
CA GLU A 229 31.74 12.94 -1.65
C GLU A 229 30.77 14.11 -1.78
N GLY A 230 31.18 15.22 -2.40
CA GLY A 230 30.30 16.35 -2.69
C GLY A 230 29.16 15.98 -3.64
N SER A 231 29.45 15.16 -4.66
CA SER A 231 28.42 14.64 -5.57
C SER A 231 27.40 13.76 -4.84
N CYS A 232 27.86 12.87 -3.97
CA CYS A 232 27.01 12.02 -3.13
C CYS A 232 26.20 12.85 -2.12
N LYS A 233 26.82 13.81 -1.42
CA LYS A 233 26.13 14.76 -0.53
C LYS A 233 24.97 15.44 -1.27
N GLN A 234 25.21 15.92 -2.48
CA GLN A 234 24.15 16.58 -3.26
C GLN A 234 23.02 15.62 -3.66
N ALA A 235 23.34 14.39 -4.04
CA ALA A 235 22.31 13.37 -4.33
C ALA A 235 21.44 13.08 -3.10
N VAL A 236 22.05 13.00 -1.91
CA VAL A 236 21.34 12.84 -0.63
C VAL A 236 20.44 14.03 -0.34
N LEU A 237 20.92 15.26 -0.50
CA LEU A 237 20.12 16.46 -0.28
C LEU A 237 18.92 16.55 -1.24
N ASN A 238 19.10 16.18 -2.51
CA ASN A 238 18.01 16.13 -3.49
C ASN A 238 16.95 15.10 -3.04
N THR A 239 17.38 13.91 -2.63
CA THR A 239 16.48 12.86 -2.14
C THR A 239 15.72 13.29 -0.88
N LEU A 240 16.41 13.92 0.08
CA LEU A 240 15.80 14.43 1.32
C LEU A 240 14.74 15.49 1.05
N LYS A 241 14.96 16.34 0.04
CA LYS A 241 13.98 17.33 -0.37
C LYS A 241 12.67 16.65 -0.83
N ASP A 242 12.77 15.62 -1.67
CA ASP A 242 11.60 14.89 -2.16
C ASP A 242 10.86 14.18 -1.00
N MET A 243 11.60 13.60 -0.05
CA MET A 243 11.02 13.00 1.15
C MET A 243 10.24 14.03 1.98
N VAL A 244 10.81 15.21 2.21
CA VAL A 244 10.16 16.27 3.00
C VAL A 244 8.96 16.84 2.26
N ASP A 245 9.07 17.09 0.96
CA ASP A 245 7.97 17.60 0.14
C ASP A 245 6.80 16.60 0.14
N ASN A 246 7.06 15.29 0.04
CA ASN A 246 6.05 14.23 0.18
C ASN A 246 5.39 14.19 1.56
N ALA A 247 6.20 14.29 2.63
CA ALA A 247 5.69 14.32 4.00
C ALA A 247 4.74 15.51 4.22
N VAL A 248 5.11 16.70 3.74
CA VAL A 248 4.29 17.91 3.82
C VAL A 248 2.99 17.77 3.03
N GLU A 249 3.06 17.28 1.78
CA GLU A 249 1.90 17.06 0.93
C GLU A 249 0.86 16.14 1.59
N ARG A 250 1.34 15.12 2.30
CA ARG A 250 0.51 14.13 3.01
C ARG A 250 0.14 14.55 4.44
N GLY A 251 0.53 15.75 4.88
CA GLY A 251 0.20 16.28 6.20
C GLY A 251 0.91 15.60 7.37
N PHE A 252 2.11 15.05 7.14
CA PHE A 252 2.95 14.47 8.18
C PHE A 252 3.99 15.48 8.70
N ASP A 253 4.26 15.42 10.00
CA ASP A 253 5.17 16.36 10.68
C ASP A 253 6.59 15.81 10.93
N SER A 254 6.84 14.56 10.54
CA SER A 254 8.09 13.84 10.78
C SER A 254 8.43 12.85 9.68
N LEU A 255 9.73 12.68 9.44
CA LEU A 255 10.33 11.57 8.70
C LEU A 255 11.18 10.78 9.68
N ILE A 256 10.86 9.50 9.85
CA ILE A 256 11.54 8.60 10.78
C ILE A 256 12.23 7.47 10.02
N ARG A 257 13.18 6.80 10.67
CA ARG A 257 13.85 5.62 10.09
C ARG A 257 14.52 5.91 8.75
N ILE A 258 15.03 7.13 8.59
CA ILE A 258 15.74 7.52 7.37
C ILE A 258 17.06 6.75 7.32
N ARG A 259 17.28 5.98 6.27
CA ARG A 259 18.47 5.12 6.09
C ARG A 259 18.80 4.91 4.61
N SER A 260 20.07 4.66 4.33
CA SER A 260 20.53 4.27 3.01
C SER A 260 20.08 2.85 2.66
N ARG A 261 19.59 2.67 1.43
CA ARG A 261 19.18 1.38 0.88
C ARG A 261 19.79 1.22 -0.51
N MET A 262 20.42 0.09 -0.79
CA MET A 262 21.04 -0.20 -2.08
C MET A 262 20.70 -1.64 -2.48
N TYR A 263 20.19 -1.83 -3.70
CA TYR A 263 19.73 -3.13 -4.22
C TYR A 263 18.86 -3.91 -3.21
N GLU A 264 17.81 -3.24 -2.72
CA GLU A 264 16.84 -3.74 -1.73
C GLU A 264 17.40 -4.03 -0.34
N GLN A 265 18.71 -3.91 -0.12
CA GLN A 265 19.36 -4.13 1.17
C GLN A 265 19.60 -2.80 1.88
N THR A 266 19.32 -2.76 3.19
CA THR A 266 19.71 -1.63 4.03
C THR A 266 21.23 -1.61 4.18
N THR A 267 21.84 -0.44 3.99
CA THR A 267 23.26 -0.25 4.31
C THR A 267 23.48 -0.51 5.81
N PRO A 268 24.42 -1.40 6.18
CA PRO A 268 24.72 -1.64 7.58
C PRO A 268 25.50 -0.47 8.18
N GLY A 269 25.11 -0.08 9.40
CA GLY A 269 25.66 1.07 10.10
C GLY A 269 24.94 2.38 9.73
N MET A 270 24.45 3.10 10.74
CA MET A 270 23.71 4.37 10.55
C MET A 270 24.61 5.58 10.30
N ALA A 271 25.93 5.40 10.37
CA ALA A 271 26.89 6.48 10.29
C ALA A 271 27.28 6.84 8.85
N SER A 272 26.77 6.11 7.85
CA SER A 272 27.10 6.34 6.44
C SER A 272 25.90 6.20 5.51
N VAL A 273 26.05 6.81 4.34
CA VAL A 273 25.16 6.68 3.19
C VAL A 273 25.96 6.04 2.05
N GLU A 274 25.35 5.11 1.34
CA GLU A 274 25.96 4.46 0.19
C GLU A 274 25.44 5.10 -1.10
N CYS A 275 26.37 5.50 -1.95
CA CYS A 275 26.07 6.16 -3.22
C CYS A 275 26.66 5.35 -4.38
N GLU A 276 25.85 5.05 -5.38
CA GLU A 276 26.26 4.40 -6.63
C GLU A 276 26.87 5.43 -7.58
N ILE A 277 28.05 5.14 -8.11
CA ILE A 277 28.79 5.97 -9.06
C ILE A 277 28.47 5.51 -10.47
N GLY A 278 27.50 6.14 -11.10
CA GLY A 278 27.20 5.92 -12.51
C GLY A 278 28.18 6.60 -13.46
N LYS A 279 27.92 6.46 -14.76
CA LYS A 279 28.78 7.05 -15.82
C LYS A 279 28.80 8.59 -15.82
N LYS A 280 27.69 9.22 -15.43
CA LYS A 280 27.47 10.68 -15.53
C LYS A 280 26.89 11.31 -14.26
N ALA A 281 26.46 10.49 -13.31
CA ALA A 281 25.79 10.94 -12.11
C ALA A 281 26.13 10.00 -10.94
N VAL A 282 25.98 10.52 -9.73
CA VAL A 282 25.95 9.74 -8.50
C VAL A 282 24.48 9.56 -8.10
N PHE A 283 24.12 8.35 -7.69
CA PHE A 283 22.78 7.97 -7.28
C PHE A 283 22.75 7.55 -5.83
N VAL A 284 21.64 7.82 -5.15
CA VAL A 284 21.37 7.33 -3.81
C VAL A 284 19.92 6.91 -3.72
N THR A 285 19.66 5.87 -2.95
CA THR A 285 18.29 5.53 -2.53
C THR A 285 18.23 5.58 -1.01
N LEU A 286 17.30 6.39 -0.50
CA LEU A 286 16.99 6.48 0.92
C LEU A 286 15.64 5.85 1.17
N GLN A 287 15.55 5.03 2.20
CA GLN A 287 14.28 4.60 2.76
C GLN A 287 13.94 5.48 3.96
N GLY A 288 12.68 5.88 4.08
CA GLY A 288 12.16 6.53 5.29
C GLY A 288 10.69 6.24 5.49
N THR A 289 10.16 6.67 6.62
CA THR A 289 8.73 6.54 6.92
C THR A 289 8.18 7.87 7.40
N VAL A 290 7.07 8.32 6.80
CA VAL A 290 6.36 9.51 7.27
C VAL A 290 5.61 9.20 8.56
N ALA A 291 5.60 10.14 9.51
CA ALA A 291 4.95 9.95 10.80
C ALA A 291 4.43 11.26 11.39
N ASN A 292 3.38 11.16 12.22
CA ASN A 292 2.94 12.25 13.09
C ASN A 292 3.31 11.93 14.52
N ARG A 293 4.07 12.82 15.15
CA ARG A 293 4.43 12.69 16.57
C ARG A 293 3.19 12.75 17.47
N LEU A 294 3.31 12.13 18.65
CA LEU A 294 2.35 12.29 19.74
C LEU A 294 2.35 13.74 20.26
#